data_AF-A0A662SK17-F1
#
_entry.id   AF-A0A662SK17-F1
#
_cell.length_a   1.000
_cell.length_b   1.000
_cell.length_c   1.000
_cell.angle_alpha   90.00
_cell.angle_beta   90.00
_cell.angle_gamma   90.00
#
_symmetry.space_group_name_H-M   'P 1'
#
loop_
_entity.id
_entity.type
_entity.pdbx_description
1 polymer ?
#
loop_
_entity_poly.entity_id
_entity_poly.type
_entity_poly.pdbx_seq_one_letter_code
_entity_poly.pdbx_strand_id
1 'polypeptide(L)'
;MLAIMENLKAESRWRALVREFVRELEESLPGKVRLVAALPSPEDRIYESNVLVVLEEDTPETTMEVVRAAARAEDALGAHGEISPLVVGPDDRDAIEAFSEAEEVFSPA
;
A
#
# COMPACT_ATOMS: atom_id res chain seq x y z
N MET A 1 13.98 -2.03 -6.24
CA MET A 1 13.86 -2.77 -4.97
C MET A 1 12.63 -2.21 -4.29
N LEU A 2 11.62 -3.03 -4.03
CA LEU A 2 10.40 -2.57 -3.37
C LEU A 2 10.68 -2.34 -1.88
N ALA A 3 10.39 -1.13 -1.39
CA ALA A 3 10.38 -0.85 0.03
C ALA A 3 8.99 -1.12 0.60
N ILE A 4 8.90 -1.90 1.67
CA ILE A 4 7.64 -2.21 2.35
C ILE A 4 7.75 -1.70 3.78
N MET A 5 6.79 -0.86 4.18
CA MET A 5 6.61 -0.43 5.55
C MET A 5 5.35 -1.12 6.10
N GLU A 6 5.56 -2.16 6.91
CA GLU A 6 4.49 -2.91 7.58
C GLU A 6 4.44 -2.55 9.07
N ASN A 7 3.25 -2.19 9.57
CA ASN A 7 3.05 -2.03 11.00
C ASN A 7 2.99 -3.39 11.72
N LEU A 8 3.98 -3.70 12.55
CA LEU A 8 4.00 -4.96 13.32
C LEU A 8 2.98 -5.00 14.46
N LYS A 9 2.34 -3.88 14.83
CA LYS A 9 1.25 -3.84 15.83
C LYS A 9 -0.12 -4.16 15.22
N ALA A 10 -0.23 -4.17 13.89
CA ALA A 10 -1.46 -4.50 13.17
C ALA A 10 -2.00 -5.90 13.51
N GLU A 11 -3.31 -6.08 13.37
CA GLU A 11 -3.91 -7.41 13.49
C GLU A 11 -3.38 -8.37 12.41
N SER A 12 -3.27 -9.66 12.75
CA SER A 12 -2.71 -10.67 11.85
C SER A 12 -3.44 -10.79 10.51
N ARG A 13 -4.76 -10.55 10.50
CA ARG A 13 -5.57 -10.55 9.28
C ARG A 13 -5.22 -9.38 8.35
N TRP A 14 -5.13 -8.17 8.91
CA TRP A 14 -4.77 -6.97 8.14
C TRP A 14 -3.36 -7.10 7.54
N ARG A 15 -2.39 -7.59 8.31
CA ARG A 15 -1.04 -7.85 7.78
C ARG A 15 -1.04 -8.88 6.65
N ALA A 16 -1.81 -9.97 6.80
CA ALA A 16 -1.93 -10.96 5.74
C ALA A 16 -2.51 -10.37 4.45
N LEU A 17 -3.51 -9.49 4.59
CA LEU A 17 -4.12 -8.80 3.47
C LEU A 17 -3.16 -7.82 2.77
N VAL A 18 -2.43 -7.00 3.54
CA VAL A 18 -1.40 -6.10 2.99
C VAL A 18 -0.30 -6.88 2.27
N ARG A 19 0.11 -8.04 2.80
CA ARG A 19 1.10 -8.91 2.15
C ARG A 19 0.61 -9.49 0.84
N GLU A 20 -0.63 -9.97 0.79
CA GLU A 20 -1.20 -10.47 -0.45
C GLU A 20 -1.32 -9.35 -1.49
N PHE A 21 -1.68 -8.14 -1.05
CA PHE A 21 -1.70 -6.96 -1.92
C PHE A 21 -0.33 -6.61 -2.47
N VAL A 22 0.71 -6.59 -1.63
CA VAL A 22 2.09 -6.36 -2.08
C VAL A 22 2.51 -7.42 -3.10
N ARG A 23 2.19 -8.69 -2.87
CA ARG A 23 2.48 -9.76 -3.81
C ARG A 23 1.79 -9.54 -5.16
N GLU A 24 0.49 -9.20 -5.15
CA GLU A 24 -0.28 -8.88 -6.36
C GLU A 24 0.30 -7.68 -7.12
N LEU A 25 0.82 -6.68 -6.41
CA LEU A 25 1.54 -5.54 -6.99
C LEU A 25 2.87 -5.96 -7.63
N GLU A 26 3.67 -6.80 -6.97
CA GLU A 26 4.94 -7.29 -7.52
C GLU A 26 4.74 -8.12 -8.79
N GLU A 27 3.67 -8.94 -8.84
CA GLU A 27 3.33 -9.77 -9.99
C GLU A 27 2.80 -8.92 -11.17
N SER A 28 1.97 -7.90 -10.90
CA SER A 28 1.30 -7.09 -11.94
C SER A 28 2.10 -5.88 -12.43
N LEU A 29 2.91 -5.28 -11.54
CA LEU A 29 3.67 -4.06 -11.79
C LEU A 29 5.17 -4.26 -11.45
N PRO A 30 5.84 -5.26 -12.05
CA PRO A 30 7.21 -5.62 -11.70
C PRO A 30 8.16 -4.44 -11.95
N GLY A 31 8.83 -4.00 -10.87
CA GLY A 31 9.80 -2.91 -10.90
C GLY A 31 9.22 -1.51 -11.06
N LYS A 32 7.89 -1.34 -11.02
CA LYS A 32 7.22 -0.04 -11.10
C LYS A 32 6.80 0.52 -9.74
N VAL A 33 6.68 -0.34 -8.73
CA VAL A 33 6.32 0.07 -7.37
C VAL A 33 7.59 0.37 -6.59
N ARG A 34 7.65 1.58 -6.05
CA ARG A 34 8.79 2.10 -5.28
C ARG A 34 8.62 1.84 -3.79
N LEU A 35 7.44 2.16 -3.26
CA LEU A 35 7.12 2.07 -1.83
C LEU A 35 5.67 1.61 -1.66
N VAL A 36 5.43 0.76 -0.67
CA VAL A 36 4.10 0.52 -0.11
C VAL A 36 4.15 0.78 1.40
N ALA A 37 3.23 1.61 1.90
CA ALA A 37 3.08 1.88 3.33
C ALA A 37 1.61 1.69 3.73
N ALA A 38 1.34 0.80 4.67
CA ALA A 38 -0.01 0.52 5.15
C ALA A 38 -0.20 1.05 6.57
N LEU A 39 -1.36 1.65 6.84
CA LEU A 39 -1.74 2.08 8.18
C LEU A 39 -1.98 0.87 9.11
N PRO A 40 -2.05 1.05 10.43
CA PRO A 40 -2.14 -0.06 11.39
C PRO A 40 -3.40 -0.94 11.27
N SER A 41 -4.50 -0.40 10.74
CA SER A 41 -5.78 -1.09 10.63
C SER A 41 -6.57 -0.71 9.36
N PRO A 42 -7.54 -1.53 8.95
CA PRO A 42 -8.44 -1.20 7.85
C PRO A 42 -9.40 -0.05 8.15
N GLU A 43 -9.42 0.51 9.37
CA GLU A 43 -10.27 1.65 9.75
C GLU A 43 -9.50 2.98 9.75
N ASP A 44 -8.17 2.93 9.85
CA ASP A 44 -7.32 4.13 9.82
C ASP A 44 -7.37 4.78 8.44
N ARG A 45 -7.42 6.12 8.38
CA ARG A 45 -7.57 6.85 7.11
C ARG A 45 -6.69 8.09 7.06
N ILE A 46 -5.92 8.21 5.98
CA ILE A 46 -5.21 9.41 5.55
C ILE A 46 -5.63 9.64 4.09
N TYR A 47 -6.13 10.84 3.79
CA TYR A 47 -6.76 11.14 2.49
C TYR A 47 -7.82 10.11 2.06
N GLU A 48 -8.63 9.61 3.00
CA GLU A 48 -9.64 8.56 2.77
C GLU A 48 -9.07 7.18 2.34
N SER A 49 -7.75 7.02 2.44
CA SER A 49 -7.01 5.81 2.11
C SER A 49 -6.28 5.23 3.32
N ASN A 50 -5.96 3.94 3.28
CA ASN A 50 -5.25 3.24 4.35
C ASN A 50 -3.97 2.54 3.89
N VAL A 51 -3.69 2.60 2.59
CA VAL A 51 -2.44 2.14 2.01
C VAL A 51 -1.94 3.19 1.04
N LEU A 52 -0.70 3.62 1.18
CA LEU A 52 0.02 4.43 0.20
C LEU A 52 0.78 3.50 -0.75
N VAL A 53 0.65 3.76 -2.05
CA VAL A 53 1.45 3.11 -3.09
C VAL A 53 2.16 4.20 -3.88
N VAL A 54 3.49 4.21 -3.78
CA VAL A 54 4.33 5.12 -4.58
C VAL A 54 4.81 4.36 -5.81
N LEU A 55 4.46 4.87 -6.98
CA LEU A 55 4.91 4.35 -8.26
C LEU A 55 6.10 5.16 -8.77
N GLU A 56 6.96 4.56 -9.59
CA GLU A 56 7.98 5.34 -10.33
C GLU A 56 7.31 6.29 -11.34
N GLU A 57 6.17 5.89 -11.92
CA GLU A 57 5.30 6.70 -12.78
C GLU A 57 3.81 6.35 -12.53
N ASP A 58 2.99 7.34 -12.19
CA ASP A 58 1.58 7.22 -11.79
C ASP A 58 0.60 7.47 -12.95
N THR A 59 0.75 6.69 -14.02
CA THR A 59 -0.16 6.77 -15.17
C THR A 59 -1.55 6.20 -14.81
N PRO A 60 -2.62 6.57 -15.54
CA PRO A 60 -3.94 5.99 -15.32
C PRO A 60 -3.96 4.45 -15.40
N GLU A 61 -3.08 3.87 -16.21
CA GLU A 61 -2.95 2.43 -16.40
C GLU A 61 -2.33 1.77 -15.16
N THR A 62 -1.25 2.34 -14.61
CA THR A 62 -0.60 1.79 -13.42
C THR A 62 -1.48 1.99 -12.18
N THR A 63 -2.13 3.14 -12.04
CA THR A 63 -3.11 3.39 -10.97
C THR A 63 -4.27 2.41 -11.02
N MET A 64 -4.82 2.13 -12.21
CA MET A 64 -5.87 1.13 -12.36
C MET A 64 -5.40 -0.27 -11.97
N GLU A 65 -4.15 -0.63 -12.29
CA GLU A 65 -3.62 -1.94 -11.93
C GLU A 65 -3.41 -2.08 -10.42
N VAL A 66 -3.03 -1.01 -9.71
CA VAL A 66 -2.99 -0.99 -8.24
C VAL A 66 -4.38 -1.31 -7.65
N VAL A 67 -5.44 -0.68 -8.17
CA VAL A 67 -6.81 -0.96 -7.72
C VAL A 67 -7.22 -2.41 -7.99
N ARG A 68 -6.82 -2.97 -9.14
CA ARG A 68 -7.08 -4.38 -9.47
C ARG A 68 -6.31 -5.33 -8.55
N ALA A 69 -5.06 -5.02 -8.23
CA ALA A 69 -4.25 -5.79 -7.29
C ALA A 69 -4.89 -5.81 -5.90
N ALA A 70 -5.42 -4.68 -5.43
CA ALA A 70 -6.15 -4.61 -4.16
C ALA A 70 -7.38 -5.53 -4.18
N ALA A 71 -8.20 -5.45 -5.22
CA ALA A 71 -9.37 -6.32 -5.37
C ALA A 71 -8.99 -7.82 -5.40
N ARG A 72 -7.93 -8.20 -6.11
CA ARG A 72 -7.45 -9.60 -6.15
C ARG A 72 -7.00 -10.10 -4.77
N ALA A 73 -6.26 -9.28 -4.02
CA ALA A 73 -5.82 -9.62 -2.67
C ALA A 73 -7.00 -9.78 -1.70
N GLU A 74 -7.98 -8.89 -1.79
CA GLU A 74 -9.21 -8.97 -1.00
C GLU A 74 -10.04 -10.20 -1.34
N ASP A 75 -10.20 -10.51 -2.62
CA ASP A 75 -10.91 -11.71 -3.10
C ASP A 75 -10.24 -12.99 -2.58
N ALA A 76 -8.90 -13.03 -2.58
CA ALA A 76 -8.13 -14.18 -2.11
C ALA A 76 -8.34 -14.48 -0.61
N LEU A 77 -8.68 -13.45 0.19
CA LEU A 77 -8.81 -13.54 1.64
C LEU A 77 -10.23 -13.30 2.16
N GLY A 78 -11.20 -13.06 1.28
CA GLY A 78 -12.59 -12.74 1.65
C GLY A 78 -12.71 -11.43 2.45
N ALA A 79 -11.95 -10.41 2.05
CA ALA A 79 -11.77 -9.14 2.74
C ALA A 79 -12.18 -7.93 1.87
N HIS A 80 -13.26 -8.07 1.10
CA HIS A 80 -13.69 -7.08 0.11
C HIS A 80 -13.88 -5.67 0.72
N GLY A 81 -13.22 -4.68 0.12
CA GLY A 81 -13.28 -3.26 0.50
C GLY A 81 -12.47 -2.87 1.74
N GLU A 82 -11.56 -3.72 2.22
CA GLU A 82 -10.68 -3.40 3.35
C GLU A 82 -9.44 -2.58 2.92
N ILE A 83 -8.93 -2.73 1.69
CA ILE A 83 -7.82 -1.95 1.13
C ILE A 83 -8.38 -0.76 0.34
N SER A 84 -8.00 0.44 0.76
CA SER A 84 -8.22 1.70 0.04
C SER A 84 -6.87 2.33 -0.30
N PRO A 85 -6.34 2.13 -1.52
CA PRO A 85 -5.02 2.62 -1.90
C PRO A 85 -5.06 4.10 -2.32
N LEU A 86 -4.10 4.88 -1.84
CA LEU A 86 -3.70 6.17 -2.38
C LEU A 86 -2.50 5.95 -3.29
N VAL A 87 -2.64 6.28 -4.58
CA VAL A 87 -1.58 6.10 -5.58
C VAL A 87 -0.98 7.45 -5.91
N VAL A 88 0.34 7.57 -5.78
CA VAL A 88 1.08 8.81 -6.05
C VAL A 88 2.40 8.53 -6.76
N GLY A 89 2.93 9.54 -7.45
CA GLY A 89 4.31 9.58 -7.91
C GLY A 89 5.32 9.89 -6.79
N PRO A 90 6.63 9.78 -7.05
CA PRO A 90 7.68 9.95 -6.04
C PRO A 90 7.85 11.40 -5.55
N ASP A 91 7.29 12.37 -6.27
CA ASP A 91 7.37 13.80 -5.94
C ASP A 91 6.27 14.27 -4.98
N ASP A 92 5.27 13.44 -4.68
CA ASP A 92 4.19 13.75 -3.74
C ASP A 92 4.66 13.57 -2.28
N ARG A 93 5.46 14.54 -1.82
CA ARG A 93 6.06 14.51 -0.48
C ARG A 93 5.01 14.57 0.62
N ASP A 94 3.94 15.32 0.43
CA ASP A 94 2.90 15.51 1.44
C ASP A 94 2.23 14.17 1.79
N ALA A 95 1.89 13.36 0.77
CA ALA A 95 1.33 12.03 0.98
C ALA A 95 2.34 11.07 1.62
N ILE A 96 3.59 11.08 1.17
CA ILE A 96 4.65 10.20 1.70
C ILE A 96 4.94 10.52 3.17
N GLU A 97 5.06 11.80 3.53
CA GLU A 97 5.30 12.25 4.90
C GLU A 97 4.10 11.92 5.80
N ALA A 98 2.86 12.16 5.35
CA ALA A 98 1.67 11.85 6.14
C ALA A 98 1.58 10.36 6.54
N PHE A 99 1.85 9.45 5.59
CA PHE A 99 1.88 8.01 5.88
C PHE A 99 3.12 7.60 6.70
N SER A 100 4.26 8.28 6.50
CA SER A 100 5.47 8.02 7.29
C SER A 100 5.33 8.47 8.74
N GLU A 101 4.61 9.56 9.03
CA GLU A 101 4.38 10.05 10.40
C GLU A 101 3.35 9.21 11.16
N ALA A 102 2.42 8.58 10.44
CA ALA A 102 1.47 7.63 11.02
C ALA A 102 2.13 6.31 11.46
N GLU A 103 3.33 6.04 10.94
CA GLU A 103 4.22 4.97 11.37
C GLU A 103 5.28 5.55 12.33
N GLU A 104 5.46 5.00 13.53
CA GLU A 104 6.72 5.24 14.26
C GLU A 104 7.87 4.61 13.44
N VAL A 105 8.49 5.39 12.55
CA VAL A 105 9.48 4.94 11.56
C VAL A 105 10.67 4.23 12.22
N PHE A 106 10.89 2.96 11.88
CA PHE A 106 12.20 2.33 11.98
C PHE A 106 12.85 2.31 10.59
N SER A 107 13.97 3.02 10.47
CA SER A 107 14.88 2.93 9.32
C SER A 107 15.56 1.55 9.34
N PRO A 108 15.64 0.84 8.20
CA PRO A 108 16.53 -0.30 8.10
C PRO A 108 17.98 0.23 8.13
N ALA A 109 18.72 -0.17 9.15
CA ALA A 109 20.17 0.00 9.23
C ALA A 109 20.89 -0.82 8.16
#